data_AF-A0A8J2T8P3-F1
#
_entry.id   AF-A0A8J2T8P3-F1
#
_cell.length_a   1.000
_cell.length_b   1.000
_cell.length_c   1.000
_cell.angle_alpha   90.00
_cell.angle_beta   90.00
_cell.angle_gamma   90.00
#
_symmetry.space_group_name_H-M   'P 1'
#
loop_
_entity.id
_entity.type
_entity.pdbx_description
1 polymer ?
#
loop_
_entity_poly.entity_id
_entity_poly.type
_entity_poly.pdbx_seq_one_letter_code
_entity_poly.pdbx_strand_id
1 'polypeptide(L)'
;MSNQAKPTVLFVAAPNEKSDILHSSSFNSRFDVLHHVITSRESFVRFLGEHRSANIEAIYGGYPAFLPIGGLDAELLGHEWFPRRLKCIVVCSRGHNGFDLDALRERNVQLYKYQDVKKPYDSLEGFRTSQVGNDVADCALWHVLEGFRKFSFQQHLSRRHGVTLTARGEAAATPDKFAFGHELDSIDVESPRGKSCLILGLGSIGKMIGLKLQYGLGMQIHYSKRSKDLDASRSHGWKFHKLDESLYAKLYQFHAIVVALPAAKETKHLIDNKFLSYCNGPELVLVNVGRGNVLQQDDVVDALKKGSLRHLGQDVFYREPVIDEELCSDEKHTTITPHIGSSTRDVFYQSCELALANIMAATDEETETDSLSRVV
;
A
#
# COMPACT_ATOMS: atom_id res chain seq x y z
N MET A 1 -48.06 -7.53 -11.70
CA MET A 1 -46.61 -7.25 -11.61
C MET A 1 -46.19 -7.57 -10.20
N SER A 2 -45.36 -8.60 -10.03
CA SER A 2 -44.85 -9.04 -8.73
C SER A 2 -44.10 -7.87 -8.09
N ASN A 3 -44.57 -7.41 -6.92
CA ASN A 3 -43.91 -6.37 -6.13
C ASN A 3 -42.68 -7.00 -5.44
N GLN A 4 -41.67 -7.38 -6.23
CA GLN A 4 -40.42 -7.90 -5.70
C GLN A 4 -39.71 -6.75 -4.99
N ALA A 5 -39.41 -6.93 -3.70
CA ALA A 5 -38.69 -5.94 -2.91
C ALA A 5 -37.34 -5.63 -3.59
N LYS A 6 -37.01 -4.34 -3.68
CA LYS A 6 -35.75 -3.91 -4.31
C LYS A 6 -34.56 -4.58 -3.60
N PRO A 7 -33.51 -4.98 -4.33
CA PRO A 7 -32.26 -5.39 -3.71
C PRO A 7 -31.71 -4.28 -2.84
N THR A 8 -31.07 -4.63 -1.73
CA THR A 8 -30.48 -3.69 -0.78
C THR A 8 -28.96 -3.74 -0.86
N VAL A 9 -28.32 -2.57 -0.87
CA VAL A 9 -26.87 -2.42 -0.68
C VAL A 9 -26.61 -1.98 0.76
N LEU A 10 -25.84 -2.77 1.51
CA LEU A 10 -25.41 -2.41 2.85
C LEU A 10 -24.04 -1.72 2.79
N PHE A 11 -23.99 -0.45 3.17
CA PHE A 11 -22.76 0.32 3.33
C PHE A 11 -22.22 0.11 4.74
N VAL A 12 -21.08 -0.59 4.86
CA VAL A 12 -20.42 -0.82 6.15
C VAL A 12 -19.41 0.28 6.54
N ALA A 13 -19.36 1.33 5.72
CA ALA A 13 -18.57 2.55 5.91
C ALA A 13 -19.28 3.71 5.21
N ALA A 14 -18.92 4.95 5.56
CA ALA A 14 -19.43 6.12 4.85
C ALA A 14 -19.04 6.04 3.35
N PRO A 15 -19.99 6.28 2.43
CA PRO A 15 -19.66 6.35 1.01
C PRO A 15 -18.86 7.62 0.69
N ASN A 16 -18.30 7.67 -0.52
CA ASN A 16 -17.88 8.94 -1.09
C ASN A 16 -19.10 9.72 -1.57
N GLU A 17 -19.47 10.78 -0.86
CA GLU A 17 -20.61 11.65 -1.19
C GLU A 17 -20.47 12.38 -2.52
N LYS A 18 -19.29 12.36 -3.14
CA LYS A 18 -19.06 12.92 -4.48
C LYS A 18 -19.19 11.88 -5.60
N SER A 19 -19.76 10.71 -5.29
CA SER A 19 -19.83 9.62 -6.25
C SER A 19 -20.92 9.85 -7.31
N ASP A 20 -20.53 9.74 -8.58
CA ASP A 20 -21.47 9.87 -9.69
C ASP A 20 -22.42 8.67 -9.76
N ILE A 21 -21.91 7.46 -9.54
CA ILE A 21 -22.74 6.25 -9.52
C ILE A 21 -23.74 6.28 -8.37
N LEU A 22 -23.30 6.64 -7.16
CA LEU A 22 -24.18 6.68 -5.99
C LEU A 22 -25.40 7.60 -6.19
N HIS A 23 -25.17 8.75 -6.81
CA HIS A 23 -26.22 9.75 -7.06
C HIS A 23 -26.97 9.54 -8.38
N SER A 24 -26.60 8.52 -9.16
CA SER A 24 -27.25 8.23 -10.44
C SER A 24 -28.68 7.69 -10.27
N SER A 25 -29.55 8.03 -11.23
CA SER A 25 -30.91 7.48 -11.28
C SER A 25 -30.91 5.96 -11.43
N SER A 26 -29.91 5.37 -12.10
CA SER A 26 -29.79 3.91 -12.28
C SER A 26 -29.50 3.20 -10.96
N PHE A 27 -28.68 3.78 -10.09
CA PHE A 27 -28.45 3.24 -8.75
C PHE A 27 -29.67 3.42 -7.85
N ASN A 28 -30.19 4.64 -7.74
CA ASN A 28 -31.29 4.99 -6.84
C ASN A 28 -32.64 4.34 -7.20
N SER A 29 -32.89 4.07 -8.49
CA SER A 29 -34.11 3.35 -8.90
C SER A 29 -34.03 1.86 -8.56
N ARG A 30 -32.82 1.28 -8.54
CA ARG A 30 -32.57 -0.15 -8.44
C ARG A 30 -32.38 -0.65 -7.02
N PHE A 31 -31.70 0.10 -6.16
CA PHE A 31 -31.34 -0.36 -4.83
C PHE A 31 -32.02 0.42 -3.70
N ASP A 32 -32.39 -0.29 -2.64
CA ASP A 32 -32.51 0.31 -1.31
C ASP A 32 -31.13 0.38 -0.66
N VAL A 33 -30.92 1.32 0.26
CA VAL A 33 -29.62 1.52 0.92
C VAL A 33 -29.76 1.42 2.44
N LEU A 34 -28.85 0.64 3.04
CA LEU A 34 -28.66 0.59 4.48
C LEU A 34 -27.24 1.06 4.84
N HIS A 35 -27.08 1.71 5.98
CA HIS A 35 -25.80 2.18 6.48
C HIS A 35 -25.52 1.64 7.87
N HIS A 36 -24.32 1.11 8.07
CA HIS A 36 -23.83 0.72 9.38
C HIS A 36 -22.31 0.87 9.46
N VAL A 37 -21.82 1.83 10.25
CA VAL A 37 -20.37 1.91 10.50
C VAL A 37 -19.98 0.86 11.53
N ILE A 38 -19.18 -0.12 11.11
CA ILE A 38 -18.73 -1.20 11.98
C ILE A 38 -17.77 -0.64 13.04
N THR A 39 -18.06 -0.91 14.31
CA THR A 39 -17.20 -0.57 15.45
C THR A 39 -16.79 -1.80 16.25
N SER A 40 -17.62 -2.85 16.28
CA SER A 40 -17.28 -4.16 16.85
C SER A 40 -18.02 -5.28 16.12
N ARG A 41 -17.62 -6.54 16.40
CA ARG A 41 -18.29 -7.71 15.80
C ARG A 41 -19.74 -7.80 16.27
N GLU A 42 -19.98 -7.53 17.54
CA GLU A 42 -21.30 -7.54 18.16
C GLU A 42 -22.20 -6.45 17.57
N SER A 43 -21.65 -5.26 17.31
CA SER A 43 -22.42 -4.16 16.69
C SER A 43 -22.92 -4.56 15.31
N PHE A 44 -22.03 -5.18 14.52
CA PHE A 44 -22.33 -5.59 13.16
C PHE A 44 -23.34 -6.74 13.13
N VAL A 45 -23.14 -7.78 13.94
CA VAL A 45 -24.07 -8.90 14.05
C VAL A 45 -25.45 -8.42 14.50
N ARG A 46 -25.53 -7.59 15.56
CA ARG A 46 -26.81 -7.02 16.03
C ARG A 46 -27.53 -6.26 14.91
N PHE A 47 -26.81 -5.42 14.16
CA PHE A 47 -27.37 -4.69 13.04
C PHE A 47 -27.96 -5.62 11.98
N LEU A 48 -27.25 -6.69 11.62
CA LEU A 48 -27.74 -7.70 10.67
C LEU A 48 -29.02 -8.39 11.20
N GLY A 49 -29.09 -8.67 12.51
CA GLY A 49 -30.27 -9.26 13.15
C GLY A 49 -31.50 -8.34 13.13
N GLU A 50 -31.29 -7.04 13.38
CA GLU A 50 -32.33 -6.00 13.30
C GLU A 50 -32.87 -5.82 11.87
N HIS A 51 -32.03 -6.08 10.85
CA HIS A 51 -32.36 -5.90 9.43
C HIS A 51 -32.51 -7.23 8.67
N ARG A 52 -32.81 -8.34 9.37
CA ARG A 52 -32.91 -9.69 8.77
C ARG A 52 -33.91 -9.84 7.63
N SER A 53 -34.90 -8.95 7.55
CA SER A 53 -35.91 -8.93 6.49
C SER A 53 -35.47 -8.19 5.23
N ALA A 54 -34.39 -7.39 5.30
CA ALA A 54 -33.87 -6.64 4.16
C ALA A 54 -33.29 -7.60 3.10
N ASN A 55 -33.50 -7.29 1.83
CA ASN A 55 -32.95 -8.07 0.72
C ASN A 55 -31.50 -7.68 0.42
N ILE A 56 -30.58 -7.86 1.38
CA ILE A 56 -29.18 -7.46 1.20
C ILE A 56 -28.50 -8.38 0.16
N GLU A 57 -28.23 -7.82 -1.02
CA GLU A 57 -27.58 -8.51 -2.14
C GLU A 57 -26.14 -8.03 -2.37
N ALA A 58 -25.75 -6.88 -1.84
CA ALA A 58 -24.38 -6.40 -1.88
C ALA A 58 -23.96 -5.71 -0.59
N ILE A 59 -22.67 -5.80 -0.25
CA ILE A 59 -22.06 -5.01 0.82
C ILE A 59 -20.97 -4.11 0.24
N TYR A 60 -21.11 -2.80 0.47
CA TYR A 60 -20.10 -1.79 0.17
C TYR A 60 -19.17 -1.58 1.35
N GLY A 61 -17.92 -2.03 1.21
CA GLY A 61 -16.81 -1.80 2.11
C GLY A 61 -15.96 -0.61 1.67
N GLY A 62 -16.34 0.60 2.10
CA GLY A 62 -15.51 1.80 1.98
C GLY A 62 -14.27 1.77 2.90
N TYR A 63 -13.89 2.91 3.46
CA TYR A 63 -12.83 2.99 4.47
C TYR A 63 -13.45 3.30 5.84
N PRO A 64 -13.15 2.56 6.93
CA PRO A 64 -12.19 1.44 7.04
C PRO A 64 -12.80 0.05 6.75
N ALA A 65 -14.07 -0.01 6.31
CA ALA A 65 -14.82 -1.25 6.11
C ALA A 65 -14.77 -2.19 7.33
N PHE A 66 -14.22 -3.39 7.16
CA PHE A 66 -14.21 -4.46 8.16
C PHE A 66 -12.94 -4.47 9.02
N LEU A 67 -12.03 -3.51 8.84
CA LEU A 67 -10.79 -3.42 9.62
C LEU A 67 -11.04 -3.44 11.15
N PRO A 68 -12.05 -2.74 11.72
CA PRO A 68 -12.29 -2.75 13.17
C PRO A 68 -12.60 -4.13 13.77
N ILE A 69 -13.02 -5.09 12.93
CA ILE A 69 -13.36 -6.46 13.35
C ILE A 69 -12.38 -7.51 12.80
N GLY A 70 -11.27 -7.05 12.20
CA GLY A 70 -10.23 -7.92 11.66
C GLY A 70 -10.58 -8.60 10.33
N GLY A 71 -11.69 -8.22 9.68
CA GLY A 71 -12.17 -8.83 8.43
C GLY A 71 -13.47 -9.64 8.59
N LEU A 72 -13.66 -10.61 7.69
CA LEU A 72 -14.82 -11.51 7.65
C LEU A 72 -14.32 -12.95 7.66
N ASP A 73 -14.29 -13.56 8.84
CA ASP A 73 -13.91 -14.97 9.02
C ASP A 73 -15.09 -15.93 8.78
N ALA A 74 -14.79 -17.24 8.76
CA ALA A 74 -15.81 -18.28 8.62
C ALA A 74 -16.91 -18.23 9.68
N GLU A 75 -16.61 -17.81 10.91
CA GLU A 75 -17.60 -17.71 11.99
C GLU A 75 -18.64 -16.62 11.68
N LEU A 76 -18.18 -15.42 11.35
CA LEU A 76 -19.06 -14.29 11.04
C LEU A 76 -19.82 -14.53 9.74
N LEU A 77 -19.17 -15.13 8.74
CA LEU A 77 -19.85 -15.55 7.52
C LEU A 77 -20.89 -16.63 7.84
N GLY A 78 -20.58 -17.63 8.67
CA GLY A 78 -21.51 -18.68 9.07
C GLY A 78 -22.66 -18.23 9.97
N HIS A 79 -22.62 -17.00 10.50
CA HIS A 79 -23.62 -16.48 11.44
C HIS A 79 -25.04 -16.50 10.84
N GLU A 80 -26.04 -16.89 11.64
CA GLU A 80 -27.41 -17.09 11.16
C GLU A 80 -28.07 -15.84 10.56
N TRP A 81 -27.65 -14.66 11.02
CA TRP A 81 -28.12 -13.35 10.53
C TRP A 81 -27.30 -12.80 9.37
N PHE A 82 -26.22 -13.47 8.94
CA PHE A 82 -25.45 -13.00 7.79
C PHE A 82 -26.28 -13.12 6.51
N PRO A 83 -26.31 -12.09 5.63
CA PRO A 83 -27.20 -12.07 4.47
C PRO A 83 -27.10 -13.31 3.57
N ARG A 84 -28.21 -14.03 3.40
CA ARG A 84 -28.26 -15.29 2.62
C ARG A 84 -28.37 -15.08 1.11
N ARG A 85 -28.83 -13.91 0.67
CA ARG A 85 -28.97 -13.54 -0.76
C ARG A 85 -27.82 -12.66 -1.25
N LEU A 86 -26.76 -12.55 -0.46
CA LEU A 86 -25.58 -11.77 -0.81
C LEU A 86 -24.95 -12.32 -2.08
N LYS A 87 -24.81 -11.48 -3.10
CA LYS A 87 -24.12 -11.79 -4.36
C LYS A 87 -22.66 -11.34 -4.30
N CYS A 88 -22.41 -10.16 -3.72
CA CYS A 88 -21.06 -9.62 -3.67
C CYS A 88 -20.75 -8.77 -2.43
N ILE A 89 -19.45 -8.69 -2.15
CA ILE A 89 -18.83 -7.73 -1.25
C ILE A 89 -17.81 -6.97 -2.08
N VAL A 90 -17.83 -5.64 -1.99
CA VAL A 90 -16.82 -4.80 -2.64
C VAL A 90 -16.01 -4.09 -1.57
N VAL A 91 -14.69 -4.00 -1.77
CA VAL A 91 -13.80 -3.22 -0.90
C VAL A 91 -13.01 -2.22 -1.72
N CYS A 92 -12.85 -1.01 -1.19
CA CYS A 92 -12.08 0.06 -1.85
C CYS A 92 -10.56 -0.17 -1.76
N SER A 93 -10.10 -1.17 -1.00
CA SER A 93 -8.69 -1.52 -0.83
C SER A 93 -8.23 -2.64 -1.78
N ARG A 94 -6.90 -2.77 -1.96
CA ARG A 94 -6.27 -3.91 -2.64
C ARG A 94 -6.11 -5.16 -1.77
N GLY A 95 -5.88 -4.95 -0.47
CA GLY A 95 -5.71 -6.03 0.50
C GLY A 95 -7.04 -6.69 0.83
N HIS A 96 -6.99 -7.98 1.14
CA HIS A 96 -8.13 -8.78 1.62
C HIS A 96 -7.71 -9.64 2.81
N ASN A 97 -6.69 -9.20 3.57
CA ASN A 97 -6.30 -9.87 4.79
C ASN A 97 -7.51 -9.90 5.74
N GLY A 98 -7.73 -11.04 6.40
CA GLY A 98 -8.87 -11.22 7.30
C GLY A 98 -10.17 -11.66 6.63
N PHE A 99 -10.22 -11.78 5.30
CA PHE A 99 -11.35 -12.41 4.61
C PHE A 99 -11.10 -13.91 4.43
N ASP A 100 -12.05 -14.72 4.87
CA ASP A 100 -12.06 -16.15 4.60
C ASP A 100 -12.64 -16.40 3.19
N LEU A 101 -11.73 -16.63 2.23
CA LEU A 101 -12.08 -16.76 0.81
C LEU A 101 -12.79 -18.09 0.51
N ASP A 102 -12.47 -19.15 1.27
CA ASP A 102 -13.12 -20.45 1.11
C ASP A 102 -14.57 -20.39 1.60
N ALA A 103 -14.82 -19.77 2.76
CA ALA A 103 -16.17 -19.54 3.27
C ALA A 103 -17.00 -18.62 2.36
N LEU A 104 -16.40 -17.61 1.72
CA LEU A 104 -17.08 -16.79 0.71
C LEU A 104 -17.44 -17.62 -0.53
N ARG A 105 -16.53 -18.48 -0.99
CA ARG A 105 -16.74 -19.36 -2.15
C ARG A 105 -17.85 -20.38 -1.90
N GLU A 106 -17.87 -21.03 -0.74
CA GLU A 106 -18.93 -21.98 -0.35
C GLU A 106 -20.32 -21.35 -0.38
N ARG A 107 -20.39 -20.04 -0.15
CA ARG A 107 -21.63 -19.25 -0.17
C ARG A 107 -21.94 -18.60 -1.51
N ASN A 108 -21.09 -18.80 -2.52
CA ASN A 108 -21.18 -18.17 -3.83
C ASN A 108 -21.21 -16.62 -3.76
N VAL A 109 -20.45 -16.05 -2.81
CA VAL A 109 -20.30 -14.59 -2.64
C VAL A 109 -19.01 -14.12 -3.29
N GLN A 110 -19.11 -13.15 -4.20
CA GLN A 110 -17.95 -12.59 -4.90
C GLN A 110 -17.32 -11.44 -4.10
N LEU A 111 -16.00 -11.45 -3.91
CA LEU A 111 -15.25 -10.33 -3.32
C LEU A 111 -14.56 -9.53 -4.43
N TYR A 112 -14.92 -8.25 -4.58
CA TYR A 112 -14.26 -7.32 -5.49
C TYR A 112 -13.34 -6.36 -4.73
N LYS A 113 -12.13 -6.17 -5.24
CA LYS A 113 -11.12 -5.26 -4.69
C LYS A 113 -10.79 -4.15 -5.67
N TYR A 114 -10.08 -3.14 -5.19
CA TYR A 114 -9.58 -2.06 -6.03
C TYR A 114 -8.49 -2.53 -7.00
N GLN A 115 -8.92 -2.98 -8.18
CA GLN A 115 -8.18 -3.43 -9.38
C GLN A 115 -9.01 -4.45 -10.18
N ASP A 116 -10.08 -4.99 -9.58
CA ASP A 116 -10.95 -5.98 -10.20
C ASP A 116 -11.96 -5.25 -11.09
N VAL A 117 -11.53 -4.89 -12.30
CA VAL A 117 -12.35 -4.19 -13.30
C VAL A 117 -13.15 -5.22 -14.09
N LYS A 118 -14.49 -5.19 -14.00
CA LYS A 118 -15.36 -5.88 -14.96
C LYS A 118 -15.51 -5.02 -16.22
N LYS A 119 -15.52 -5.69 -17.38
CA LYS A 119 -15.49 -5.13 -18.75
C LYS A 119 -16.55 -4.07 -19.13
N PRO A 120 -17.68 -3.81 -18.44
CA PRO A 120 -18.57 -2.73 -18.88
C PRO A 120 -18.06 -1.32 -18.58
N TYR A 121 -17.01 -1.16 -17.76
CA TYR A 121 -16.64 0.16 -17.19
C TYR A 121 -15.21 0.62 -17.47
N ASP A 122 -14.61 0.17 -18.59
CA ASP A 122 -13.43 0.83 -19.20
C ASP A 122 -13.71 2.32 -19.54
N SER A 123 -14.97 2.76 -19.43
CA SER A 123 -15.49 4.11 -19.65
C SER A 123 -15.62 4.98 -18.40
N LEU A 124 -15.23 4.52 -17.20
CA LEU A 124 -15.18 5.42 -16.03
C LEU A 124 -14.24 6.58 -16.36
N GLU A 125 -14.83 7.78 -16.51
CA GLU A 125 -14.11 8.95 -16.97
C GLU A 125 -12.93 9.25 -16.03
N GLY A 126 -11.72 9.30 -16.58
CA GLY A 126 -10.52 9.55 -15.80
C GLY A 126 -10.00 8.37 -14.95
N PHE A 127 -10.57 7.16 -15.07
CA PHE A 127 -10.04 5.98 -14.39
C PHE A 127 -8.67 5.57 -14.94
N ARG A 128 -7.67 5.47 -14.07
CA ARG A 128 -6.29 5.16 -14.39
C ARG A 128 -5.85 3.93 -13.63
N THR A 129 -5.84 2.78 -14.31
CA THR A 129 -5.45 1.47 -13.73
C THR A 129 -4.06 1.46 -13.06
N SER A 130 -3.16 2.36 -13.47
CA SER A 130 -1.82 2.50 -12.92
C SER A 130 -1.68 3.54 -11.79
N GLN A 131 -2.75 4.26 -11.41
CA GLN A 131 -2.65 5.41 -10.49
C GLN A 131 -2.07 5.02 -9.12
N VAL A 132 -2.54 3.94 -8.49
CA VAL A 132 -1.93 3.47 -7.23
C VAL A 132 -0.47 3.09 -7.40
N GLY A 133 -0.11 2.48 -8.52
CA GLY A 133 1.28 2.18 -8.83
C GLY A 133 2.14 3.43 -8.91
N ASN A 134 1.60 4.49 -9.51
CA ASN A 134 2.24 5.79 -9.59
C ASN A 134 2.41 6.43 -8.20
N ASP A 135 1.34 6.51 -7.41
CA ASP A 135 1.34 7.29 -6.17
C ASP A 135 2.22 6.62 -5.10
N VAL A 136 2.19 5.29 -5.00
CA VAL A 136 3.11 4.54 -4.12
C VAL A 136 4.56 4.75 -4.57
N ALA A 137 4.80 4.89 -5.87
CA ALA A 137 6.12 5.20 -6.38
C ALA A 137 6.57 6.64 -6.09
N ASP A 138 5.66 7.61 -5.94
CA ASP A 138 6.00 8.96 -5.44
C ASP A 138 6.45 8.89 -3.97
N CYS A 139 5.76 8.09 -3.15
CA CYS A 139 6.15 7.85 -1.76
C CYS A 139 7.55 7.21 -1.67
N ALA A 140 7.80 6.17 -2.46
CA ALA A 140 9.11 5.51 -2.51
C ALA A 140 10.22 6.44 -3.02
N LEU A 141 9.93 7.24 -4.05
CA LEU A 141 10.84 8.26 -4.57
C LEU A 141 11.24 9.25 -3.47
N TRP A 142 10.27 9.73 -2.70
CA TRP A 142 10.52 10.63 -1.57
C TRP A 142 11.41 9.97 -0.51
N HIS A 143 11.09 8.75 -0.05
CA HIS A 143 11.92 8.06 0.94
C HIS A 143 13.36 7.82 0.45
N VAL A 144 13.56 7.48 -0.83
CA VAL A 144 14.91 7.36 -1.39
C VAL A 144 15.62 8.72 -1.35
N LEU A 145 14.95 9.79 -1.75
CA LEU A 145 15.51 11.14 -1.70
C LEU A 145 15.88 11.55 -0.27
N GLU A 146 15.03 11.25 0.71
CA GLU A 146 15.29 11.51 2.13
C GLU A 146 16.54 10.77 2.62
N GLY A 147 16.74 9.52 2.23
CA GLY A 147 17.92 8.76 2.68
C GLY A 147 19.26 9.33 2.20
N PHE A 148 19.26 10.00 1.04
CA PHE A 148 20.46 10.68 0.53
C PHE A 148 20.56 12.13 1.00
N ARG A 149 19.42 12.85 1.09
CA ARG A 149 19.38 14.32 1.25
C ARG A 149 19.01 14.81 2.64
N LYS A 150 18.38 13.96 3.47
CA LYS A 150 18.00 14.25 4.86
C LYS A 150 17.21 15.56 5.00
N PHE A 151 16.25 15.80 4.08
CA PHE A 151 15.48 17.04 4.08
C PHE A 151 14.54 17.12 5.28
N SER A 152 13.94 16.02 5.72
CA SER A 152 13.04 15.97 6.88
C SER A 152 13.75 16.37 8.17
N PHE A 153 14.94 15.82 8.42
CA PHE A 153 15.77 16.20 9.56
C PHE A 153 16.11 17.70 9.54
N GLN A 154 16.56 18.22 8.39
CA GLN A 154 16.86 19.65 8.25
C GLN A 154 15.61 20.54 8.37
N GLN A 155 14.44 20.05 7.93
CA GLN A 155 13.16 20.73 8.10
C GLN A 155 12.77 20.80 9.57
N HIS A 156 12.91 19.69 10.32
CA HIS A 156 12.69 19.66 11.77
C HIS A 156 13.55 20.75 12.46
N LEU A 157 14.84 20.78 12.17
CA LEU A 157 15.76 21.80 12.74
C LEU A 157 15.35 23.22 12.36
N SER A 158 14.96 23.43 11.10
CA SER A 158 14.51 24.74 10.63
C SER A 158 13.25 25.22 11.36
N ARG A 159 12.30 24.31 11.64
CA ARG A 159 11.08 24.63 12.42
C ARG A 159 11.37 24.90 13.88
N ARG A 160 12.30 24.14 14.49
CA ARG A 160 12.69 24.32 15.89
C ARG A 160 13.39 25.65 16.15
N HIS A 161 14.26 26.07 15.24
CA HIS A 161 15.10 27.26 15.44
C HIS A 161 14.57 28.54 14.81
N GLY A 162 13.80 28.44 13.73
CA GLY A 162 13.33 29.61 12.97
C GLY A 162 14.44 30.40 12.25
N VAL A 163 15.70 29.96 12.34
CA VAL A 163 16.88 30.61 11.75
C VAL A 163 17.69 29.57 10.97
N THR A 164 17.85 29.79 9.67
CA THR A 164 18.47 28.81 8.76
C THR A 164 19.93 28.52 9.09
N LEU A 165 20.70 29.53 9.51
CA LEU A 165 22.11 29.35 9.89
C LEU A 165 22.27 28.55 11.18
N THR A 166 21.43 28.79 12.18
CA THR A 166 21.41 28.02 13.44
C THR A 166 21.04 26.57 13.17
N ALA A 167 19.99 26.33 12.37
CA ALA A 167 19.59 24.97 11.99
C ALA A 167 20.71 24.22 11.25
N ARG A 168 21.42 24.89 10.34
CA ARG A 168 22.58 24.31 9.64
C ARG A 168 23.74 24.01 10.57
N GLY A 169 24.09 24.95 11.45
CA GLY A 169 25.19 24.79 12.41
C GLY A 169 24.91 23.62 13.36
N GLU A 170 23.68 23.49 13.86
CA GLU A 170 23.31 22.34 14.68
C GLU A 170 23.32 21.02 13.89
N ALA A 171 22.77 21.01 12.67
CA ALA A 171 22.76 19.80 11.85
C ALA A 171 24.17 19.26 11.61
N ALA A 172 25.16 20.16 11.46
CA ALA A 172 26.56 19.86 11.24
C ALA A 172 27.38 19.70 12.54
N ALA A 173 26.75 19.72 13.72
CA ALA A 173 27.43 19.74 15.03
C ALA A 173 28.53 20.83 15.17
N THR A 174 28.34 21.96 14.49
CA THR A 174 29.23 23.13 14.51
C THR A 174 28.45 24.40 14.83
N PRO A 175 27.89 24.52 16.05
CA PRO A 175 27.25 25.76 16.46
C PRO A 175 28.26 26.91 16.32
N ASP A 176 27.79 28.05 15.82
CA ASP A 176 28.58 29.27 15.61
C ASP A 176 29.53 29.29 14.40
N LYS A 177 29.53 28.26 13.55
CA LYS A 177 30.24 28.26 12.26
C LYS A 177 29.28 28.13 11.09
N PHE A 178 29.69 28.67 9.94
CA PHE A 178 28.94 28.47 8.71
C PHE A 178 29.02 27.00 8.27
N ALA A 179 27.86 26.36 8.14
CA ALA A 179 27.72 25.03 7.55
C ALA A 179 27.01 25.12 6.19
N PHE A 180 27.68 24.65 5.14
CA PHE A 180 27.11 24.59 3.79
C PHE A 180 25.97 23.56 3.67
N GLY A 181 25.93 22.55 4.55
CA GLY A 181 24.89 21.51 4.60
C GLY A 181 25.20 20.26 3.78
N HIS A 182 26.47 20.07 3.38
CA HIS A 182 26.96 18.82 2.79
C HIS A 182 27.37 17.80 3.85
N GLU A 183 27.51 18.23 5.12
CA GLU A 183 27.88 17.40 6.26
C GLU A 183 26.83 17.62 7.36
N LEU A 184 26.31 16.52 7.92
CA LEU A 184 25.34 16.49 9.02
C LEU A 184 25.94 15.66 10.16
N ASP A 185 26.87 16.26 10.90
CA ASP A 185 27.62 15.61 11.97
C ASP A 185 28.36 14.37 11.40
N SER A 186 27.91 13.14 11.67
CA SER A 186 28.51 11.91 11.14
C SER A 186 28.05 11.47 9.73
N ILE A 187 27.25 12.27 9.02
CA ILE A 187 26.66 11.87 7.73
C ILE A 187 26.93 12.92 6.65
N ASP A 188 27.57 12.53 5.56
CA ASP A 188 27.67 13.36 4.36
C ASP A 188 26.36 13.33 3.58
N VAL A 189 25.84 14.48 3.16
CA VAL A 189 24.67 14.58 2.27
C VAL A 189 25.09 14.35 0.83
N GLU A 190 24.46 13.39 0.18
CA GLU A 190 24.88 12.94 -1.15
C GLU A 190 23.77 13.11 -2.19
N SER A 191 24.15 13.21 -3.46
CA SER A 191 23.19 13.08 -4.56
C SER A 191 22.91 11.60 -4.86
N PRO A 192 21.65 11.19 -5.08
CA PRO A 192 21.34 9.84 -5.59
C PRO A 192 21.80 9.63 -7.04
N ARG A 193 22.10 10.72 -7.78
CA ARG A 193 22.43 10.64 -9.21
C ARG A 193 23.65 9.76 -9.46
N GLY A 194 23.52 8.81 -10.39
CA GLY A 194 24.57 7.86 -10.74
C GLY A 194 24.72 6.68 -9.77
N LYS A 195 24.07 6.72 -8.60
CA LYS A 195 24.06 5.60 -7.65
C LYS A 195 23.11 4.50 -8.11
N SER A 196 23.37 3.29 -7.63
CA SER A 196 22.64 2.06 -7.96
C SER A 196 21.52 1.77 -6.96
N CYS A 197 20.36 1.39 -7.48
CA CYS A 197 19.20 0.98 -6.70
C CYS A 197 18.77 -0.45 -7.08
N LEU A 198 18.59 -1.31 -6.09
CA LEU A 198 17.94 -2.62 -6.25
C LEU A 198 16.48 -2.55 -5.84
N ILE A 199 15.57 -2.84 -6.77
CA ILE A 199 14.15 -2.95 -6.49
C ILE A 199 13.80 -4.42 -6.26
N LEU A 200 13.39 -4.77 -5.04
CA LEU A 200 12.88 -6.09 -4.71
C LEU A 200 11.37 -6.09 -4.99
N GLY A 201 10.96 -6.77 -6.06
CA GLY A 201 9.57 -6.83 -6.53
C GLY A 201 9.26 -5.91 -7.70
N LEU A 202 9.58 -6.34 -8.92
CA LEU A 202 9.26 -5.59 -10.14
C LEU A 202 7.87 -5.93 -10.72
N GLY A 203 6.84 -5.58 -9.94
CA GLY A 203 5.42 -5.53 -10.36
C GLY A 203 5.03 -4.15 -10.91
N SER A 204 3.73 -3.81 -10.93
CA SER A 204 3.25 -2.50 -11.39
C SER A 204 3.84 -1.33 -10.59
N ILE A 205 3.84 -1.42 -9.26
CA ILE A 205 4.49 -0.44 -8.36
C ILE A 205 6.00 -0.39 -8.61
N GLY A 206 6.69 -1.54 -8.57
CA GLY A 206 8.14 -1.59 -8.75
C GLY A 206 8.62 -1.02 -10.10
N LYS A 207 7.84 -1.19 -11.18
CA LYS A 207 8.12 -0.54 -12.47
C LYS A 207 8.02 0.98 -12.37
N MET A 208 6.95 1.52 -11.77
CA MET A 208 6.82 2.97 -11.58
C MET A 208 7.94 3.55 -10.70
N ILE A 209 8.36 2.83 -9.66
CA ILE A 209 9.53 3.19 -8.83
C ILE A 209 10.78 3.28 -9.70
N GLY A 210 11.08 2.23 -10.48
CA GLY A 210 12.25 2.21 -11.36
C GLY A 210 12.26 3.36 -12.36
N LEU A 211 11.11 3.66 -12.97
CA LEU A 211 10.97 4.78 -13.91
C LEU A 211 11.29 6.12 -13.24
N LYS A 212 10.72 6.38 -12.05
CA LYS A 212 10.92 7.64 -11.32
C LYS A 212 12.36 7.78 -10.82
N LEU A 213 12.95 6.71 -10.30
CA LEU A 213 14.34 6.74 -9.82
C LEU A 213 15.34 6.89 -10.98
N GLN A 214 15.13 6.20 -12.11
CA GLN A 214 16.03 6.31 -13.26
C GLN A 214 15.91 7.67 -13.95
N TYR A 215 14.71 8.04 -14.38
CA TYR A 215 14.52 9.23 -15.22
C TYR A 215 14.37 10.51 -14.41
N GLY A 216 13.89 10.43 -13.16
CA GLY A 216 13.78 11.57 -12.26
C GLY A 216 15.08 11.86 -11.49
N LEU A 217 15.72 10.83 -10.93
CA LEU A 217 16.93 11.01 -10.10
C LEU A 217 18.23 10.61 -10.78
N GLY A 218 18.19 9.97 -11.95
CA GLY A 218 19.41 9.52 -12.65
C GLY A 218 20.07 8.30 -12.01
N MET A 219 19.32 7.45 -11.29
CA MET A 219 19.85 6.23 -10.66
C MET A 219 19.97 5.07 -11.65
N GLN A 220 20.89 4.15 -11.37
CA GLN A 220 21.03 2.90 -12.11
C GLN A 220 20.13 1.83 -11.49
N ILE A 221 19.16 1.31 -12.26
CA ILE A 221 18.14 0.40 -11.72
C ILE A 221 18.50 -1.06 -11.97
N HIS A 222 18.51 -1.80 -10.87
CA HIS A 222 18.58 -3.24 -10.82
C HIS A 222 17.29 -3.75 -10.16
N TYR A 223 16.88 -4.97 -10.47
CA TYR A 223 15.67 -5.53 -9.86
C TYR A 223 15.75 -7.02 -9.63
N SER A 224 14.94 -7.48 -8.68
CA SER A 224 14.63 -8.90 -8.49
C SER A 224 13.14 -9.14 -8.55
N LYS A 225 12.76 -10.24 -9.21
CA LYS A 225 11.42 -10.83 -9.26
C LYS A 225 11.56 -12.31 -9.64
N ARG A 226 10.46 -13.07 -9.70
CA ARG A 226 10.48 -14.50 -10.03
C ARG A 226 11.11 -14.82 -11.39
N SER A 227 10.84 -14.02 -12.42
CA SER A 227 11.35 -14.21 -13.78
C SER A 227 11.75 -12.89 -14.44
N LYS A 228 12.79 -12.92 -15.29
CA LYS A 228 13.29 -11.73 -15.98
C LYS A 228 12.16 -11.02 -16.75
N ASP A 229 12.07 -9.71 -16.56
CA ASP A 229 11.18 -8.84 -17.33
C ASP A 229 11.93 -8.33 -18.56
N LEU A 230 11.58 -8.87 -19.73
CA LEU A 230 12.28 -8.58 -20.98
C LEU A 230 12.06 -7.13 -21.42
N ASP A 231 10.86 -6.59 -21.18
CA ASP A 231 10.53 -5.20 -21.50
C ASP A 231 11.35 -4.24 -20.63
N ALA A 232 11.38 -4.45 -19.30
CA ALA A 232 12.22 -3.63 -18.42
C ALA A 232 13.71 -3.64 -18.83
N SER A 233 14.20 -4.79 -19.30
CA SER A 233 15.58 -4.92 -19.76
C SER A 233 15.84 -4.19 -21.08
N ARG A 234 14.91 -4.27 -22.04
CA ARG A 234 15.05 -3.70 -23.39
C ARG A 234 14.77 -2.20 -23.42
N SER A 235 13.68 -1.78 -22.78
CA SER A 235 13.15 -0.41 -22.86
C SER A 235 13.90 0.55 -21.92
N HIS A 236 14.43 0.05 -20.80
CA HIS A 236 15.04 0.88 -19.77
C HIS A 236 16.47 0.48 -19.39
N GLY A 237 16.98 -0.65 -19.92
CA GLY A 237 18.32 -1.15 -19.60
C GLY A 237 18.45 -1.70 -18.18
N TRP A 238 17.35 -2.03 -17.49
CA TRP A 238 17.39 -2.49 -16.10
C TRP A 238 17.99 -3.90 -15.98
N LYS A 239 18.81 -4.10 -14.95
CA LYS A 239 19.53 -5.36 -14.74
C LYS A 239 18.75 -6.29 -13.81
N PHE A 240 18.40 -7.47 -14.32
CA PHE A 240 17.74 -8.53 -13.55
C PHE A 240 18.73 -9.30 -12.67
N HIS A 241 18.33 -9.59 -11.44
CA HIS A 241 19.01 -10.50 -10.53
C HIS A 241 18.01 -11.48 -9.93
N LYS A 242 18.32 -12.77 -9.98
CA LYS A 242 17.55 -13.78 -9.26
C LYS A 242 17.84 -13.64 -7.76
N LEU A 243 16.82 -13.79 -6.92
CA LEU A 243 16.96 -13.73 -5.46
C LEU A 243 17.57 -15.04 -4.96
N ASP A 244 18.89 -15.16 -5.11
CA ASP A 244 19.72 -16.28 -4.68
C ASP A 244 21.12 -15.79 -4.29
N GLU A 245 22.02 -16.71 -3.97
CA GLU A 245 23.40 -16.41 -3.56
C GLU A 245 24.15 -15.49 -4.54
N SER A 246 23.80 -15.52 -5.84
CA SER A 246 24.43 -14.68 -6.85
C SER A 246 24.05 -13.20 -6.71
N LEU A 247 22.88 -12.90 -6.16
CA LEU A 247 22.48 -11.55 -5.78
C LEU A 247 23.14 -11.14 -4.46
N TYR A 248 23.21 -12.04 -3.48
CA TYR A 248 23.87 -11.75 -2.19
C TYR A 248 25.32 -11.33 -2.38
N ALA A 249 26.06 -12.03 -3.25
CA ALA A 249 27.42 -11.66 -3.65
C ALA A 249 27.55 -10.29 -4.34
N LYS A 250 26.43 -9.61 -4.62
CA LYS A 250 26.33 -8.32 -5.29
C LYS A 250 25.51 -7.31 -4.48
N LEU A 251 25.16 -7.56 -3.22
CA LEU A 251 24.37 -6.59 -2.46
C LEU A 251 25.19 -5.35 -2.10
N TYR A 252 26.50 -5.50 -1.89
CA TYR A 252 27.42 -4.41 -1.51
C TYR A 252 27.53 -3.28 -2.54
N GLN A 253 27.22 -3.54 -3.82
CA GLN A 253 27.27 -2.52 -4.87
C GLN A 253 26.01 -1.63 -4.92
N PHE A 254 24.98 -1.90 -4.11
CA PHE A 254 23.74 -1.11 -4.09
C PHE A 254 23.77 -0.03 -3.01
N HIS A 255 23.43 1.19 -3.40
CA HIS A 255 23.32 2.32 -2.48
C HIS A 255 21.88 2.51 -1.97
N ALA A 256 20.91 2.00 -2.73
CA ALA A 256 19.51 1.95 -2.30
C ALA A 256 18.91 0.57 -2.55
N ILE A 257 18.08 0.11 -1.62
CA ILE A 257 17.22 -1.05 -1.80
C ILE A 257 15.78 -0.62 -1.54
N VAL A 258 14.91 -0.81 -2.52
CA VAL A 258 13.47 -0.50 -2.40
C VAL A 258 12.68 -1.79 -2.42
N VAL A 259 11.98 -2.06 -1.32
CA VAL A 259 11.12 -3.23 -1.14
C VAL A 259 9.70 -2.89 -1.58
N ALA A 260 9.25 -3.56 -2.64
CA ALA A 260 7.90 -3.52 -3.18
C ALA A 260 7.32 -4.95 -3.32
N LEU A 261 7.75 -5.86 -2.46
CA LEU A 261 7.31 -7.25 -2.42
C LEU A 261 5.94 -7.38 -1.72
N PRO A 262 5.06 -8.30 -2.17
CA PRO A 262 3.89 -8.68 -1.41
C PRO A 262 4.29 -9.49 -0.17
N ALA A 263 3.39 -9.56 0.81
CA ALA A 263 3.51 -10.50 1.93
C ALA A 263 3.27 -11.93 1.42
N ALA A 264 4.23 -12.80 1.67
CA ALA A 264 4.17 -14.23 1.37
C ALA A 264 5.08 -14.97 2.36
N LYS A 265 4.93 -16.29 2.46
CA LYS A 265 5.80 -17.12 3.32
C LYS A 265 7.27 -16.98 2.93
N GLU A 266 7.54 -16.85 1.64
CA GLU A 266 8.88 -16.75 1.07
C GLU A 266 9.50 -15.35 1.20
N THR A 267 8.69 -14.32 1.45
CA THR A 267 9.17 -12.93 1.59
C THR A 267 9.22 -12.47 3.04
N LYS A 268 8.59 -13.21 3.96
CA LYS A 268 8.64 -12.92 5.39
C LYS A 268 10.08 -12.93 5.88
N HIS A 269 10.48 -11.86 6.56
CA HIS A 269 11.84 -11.70 7.12
C HIS A 269 12.95 -11.86 6.08
N LEU A 270 12.68 -11.53 4.81
CA LEU A 270 13.69 -11.57 3.76
C LEU A 270 14.86 -10.62 4.04
N ILE A 271 14.56 -9.45 4.62
CA ILE A 271 15.57 -8.48 5.03
C ILE A 271 15.86 -8.71 6.51
N ASP A 272 16.74 -9.67 6.77
CA ASP A 272 17.26 -10.04 8.08
C ASP A 272 18.72 -9.61 8.24
N ASN A 273 19.33 -9.93 9.38
CA ASN A 273 20.75 -9.65 9.65
C ASN A 273 21.66 -10.22 8.55
N LYS A 274 21.37 -11.43 8.06
CA LYS A 274 22.14 -12.06 6.99
C LYS A 274 22.04 -11.26 5.71
N PHE A 275 20.87 -10.81 5.29
CA PHE A 275 20.73 -9.98 4.08
C PHE A 275 21.54 -8.68 4.23
N LEU A 276 21.38 -8.01 5.38
CA LEU A 276 22.04 -6.73 5.67
C LEU A 276 23.58 -6.87 5.72
N SER A 277 24.12 -8.00 6.17
CA SER A 277 25.57 -8.23 6.25
C SER A 277 26.29 -8.27 4.89
N TYR A 278 25.55 -8.46 3.78
CA TYR A 278 26.11 -8.41 2.42
C TYR A 278 25.94 -7.03 1.75
N CYS A 279 25.18 -6.12 2.37
CA CYS A 279 24.87 -4.83 1.79
C CYS A 279 26.01 -3.82 1.96
N ASN A 280 25.85 -2.63 1.36
CA ASN A 280 26.82 -1.53 1.42
C ASN A 280 26.88 -0.81 2.79
N GLY A 281 26.42 -1.48 3.86
CA GLY A 281 26.48 -1.02 5.24
C GLY A 281 26.11 0.47 5.44
N PRO A 282 27.04 1.31 5.94
CA PRO A 282 26.81 2.73 6.25
C PRO A 282 26.30 3.58 5.08
N GLU A 283 26.41 3.13 3.83
CA GLU A 283 25.96 3.84 2.64
C GLU A 283 24.57 3.41 2.15
N LEU A 284 23.98 2.37 2.74
CA LEU A 284 22.73 1.80 2.26
C LEU A 284 21.50 2.59 2.73
N VAL A 285 20.72 3.07 1.77
CA VAL A 285 19.34 3.53 1.98
C VAL A 285 18.37 2.36 1.77
N LEU A 286 17.67 1.94 2.81
CA LEU A 286 16.64 0.90 2.72
C LEU A 286 15.26 1.54 2.76
N VAL A 287 14.40 1.24 1.79
CA VAL A 287 13.02 1.75 1.71
C VAL A 287 12.04 0.60 1.63
N ASN A 288 10.97 0.62 2.42
CA ASN A 288 9.89 -0.35 2.35
C ASN A 288 8.53 0.32 2.13
N VAL A 289 7.93 0.04 0.97
CA VAL A 289 6.55 0.42 0.59
C VAL A 289 5.71 -0.82 0.21
N GLY A 290 6.23 -2.02 0.52
CA GLY A 290 5.59 -3.30 0.24
C GLY A 290 4.73 -3.74 1.42
N ARG A 291 5.32 -4.56 2.30
CA ARG A 291 4.69 -5.02 3.54
C ARG A 291 5.72 -5.03 4.67
N GLY A 292 5.31 -4.66 5.88
CA GLY A 292 6.21 -4.55 7.02
C GLY A 292 6.91 -5.86 7.39
N ASN A 293 6.21 -7.00 7.27
CA ASN A 293 6.76 -8.32 7.59
C ASN A 293 7.87 -8.84 6.66
N VAL A 294 8.19 -8.11 5.59
CA VAL A 294 9.34 -8.43 4.73
C VAL A 294 10.66 -8.11 5.43
N LEU A 295 10.66 -7.12 6.32
CA LEU A 295 11.79 -6.80 7.17
C LEU A 295 11.69 -7.60 8.46
N GLN A 296 12.82 -8.12 8.93
CA GLN A 296 12.94 -8.50 10.32
C GLN A 296 13.29 -7.25 11.13
N GLN A 297 12.29 -6.74 11.85
CA GLN A 297 12.31 -5.41 12.46
C GLN A 297 13.50 -5.23 13.41
N ASP A 298 13.72 -6.20 14.30
CA ASP A 298 14.81 -6.14 15.30
C ASP A 298 16.19 -6.07 14.64
N ASP A 299 16.41 -6.83 13.55
CA ASP A 299 17.68 -6.85 12.83
C ASP A 299 17.96 -5.52 12.11
N VAL A 300 16.92 -4.92 11.52
CA VAL A 300 17.03 -3.64 10.82
C VAL A 300 17.29 -2.49 11.81
N VAL A 301 16.59 -2.50 12.93
CA VAL A 301 16.79 -1.54 14.03
C VAL A 301 18.20 -1.66 14.62
N ASP A 302 18.68 -2.88 14.83
CA ASP A 302 20.06 -3.12 15.27
C ASP A 302 21.09 -2.60 14.26
N ALA A 303 20.82 -2.76 12.96
CA ALA A 303 21.69 -2.24 11.91
C ALA A 303 21.73 -0.70 11.90
N LEU A 304 20.60 -0.04 12.13
CA LEU A 304 20.55 1.43 12.32
C LEU A 304 21.39 1.86 13.51
N LYS A 305 21.18 1.26 14.68
CA LYS A 305 21.93 1.58 15.91
C LYS A 305 23.44 1.39 15.77
N LYS A 306 23.85 0.37 15.01
CA LYS A 306 25.27 0.07 14.73
C LYS A 306 25.87 0.95 13.63
N GLY A 307 25.11 1.87 13.04
CA GLY A 307 25.56 2.68 11.89
C GLY A 307 25.82 1.85 10.62
N SER A 308 25.29 0.63 10.56
CA SER A 308 25.39 -0.29 9.41
C SER A 308 24.27 -0.08 8.39
N LEU A 309 23.46 0.96 8.58
CA LEU A 309 22.42 1.40 7.66
C LEU A 309 22.39 2.93 7.63
N ARG A 310 22.47 3.51 6.44
CA ARG A 310 22.48 4.97 6.24
C ARG A 310 21.16 5.61 6.62
N HIS A 311 20.08 4.98 6.16
CA HIS A 311 18.72 5.47 6.30
C HIS A 311 17.71 4.35 6.12
N LEU A 312 16.62 4.42 6.89
CA LEU A 312 15.44 3.57 6.75
C LEU A 312 14.21 4.42 6.42
N GLY A 313 13.64 4.23 5.23
CA GLY A 313 12.35 4.80 4.84
C GLY A 313 11.24 3.75 4.95
N GLN A 314 10.20 3.97 5.76
CA GLN A 314 9.08 3.03 5.88
C GLN A 314 7.73 3.73 5.74
N ASP A 315 6.93 3.24 4.79
CA ASP A 315 5.49 3.51 4.76
C ASP A 315 4.70 2.36 5.42
N VAL A 316 5.35 1.21 5.68
CA VAL A 316 4.74 0.01 6.23
C VAL A 316 5.59 -0.61 7.35
N PHE A 317 4.94 -1.18 8.38
CA PHE A 317 5.58 -1.62 9.63
C PHE A 317 5.23 -3.05 10.03
N TYR A 318 6.14 -3.71 10.76
CA TYR A 318 5.96 -5.09 11.20
C TYR A 318 4.74 -5.28 12.11
N ARG A 319 4.48 -4.31 13.01
CA ARG A 319 3.41 -4.32 14.03
C ARG A 319 2.29 -3.32 13.73
N GLU A 320 1.99 -3.04 12.46
CA GLU A 320 0.91 -2.12 12.09
C GLU A 320 -0.40 -2.42 12.85
N PRO A 321 -1.08 -1.40 13.40
CA PRO A 321 -0.86 0.04 13.21
C PRO A 321 0.18 0.67 14.18
N VAL A 322 0.81 -0.12 15.04
CA VAL A 322 1.80 0.36 16.01
C VAL A 322 3.18 0.43 15.35
N ILE A 323 3.85 1.56 15.55
CA ILE A 323 5.23 1.79 15.10
C ILE A 323 6.15 1.66 16.31
N ASP A 324 7.32 1.06 16.10
CA ASP A 324 8.31 0.89 17.16
C ASP A 324 8.86 2.24 17.61
N GLU A 325 8.94 2.44 18.93
CA GLU A 325 9.39 3.70 19.55
C GLU A 325 10.77 4.13 19.07
N GLU A 326 11.67 3.16 18.86
CA GLU A 326 13.03 3.42 18.40
C GLU A 326 13.05 4.05 17.00
N LEU A 327 12.16 3.60 16.10
CA LEU A 327 11.99 4.25 14.79
C LEU A 327 11.38 5.64 14.93
N CYS A 328 10.39 5.82 15.80
CA CYS A 328 9.76 7.11 16.02
C CYS A 328 10.74 8.16 16.57
N SER A 329 11.70 7.74 17.38
CA SER A 329 12.68 8.62 18.03
C SER A 329 13.87 9.02 17.15
N ASP A 330 14.17 8.24 16.11
CA ASP A 330 15.34 8.45 15.25
C ASP A 330 15.01 9.33 14.03
N GLU A 331 14.99 10.65 14.25
CA GLU A 331 14.72 11.63 13.21
C GLU A 331 15.87 11.78 12.18
N LYS A 332 17.08 11.30 12.49
CA LYS A 332 18.28 11.49 11.64
C LYS A 332 18.44 10.35 10.63
N HIS A 333 18.10 9.12 11.01
CA HIS A 333 18.29 7.93 10.18
C HIS A 333 17.00 7.25 9.75
N THR A 334 15.84 7.76 10.15
CA THR A 334 14.56 7.22 9.69
C THR A 334 13.66 8.28 9.05
N THR A 335 12.84 7.86 8.09
CA THR A 335 11.65 8.61 7.67
C THR A 335 10.48 7.66 7.59
N ILE A 336 9.40 7.98 8.30
CA ILE A 336 8.25 7.10 8.46
C ILE A 336 6.97 7.79 8.01
N THR A 337 6.10 7.06 7.33
CA THR A 337 4.77 7.52 6.92
C THR A 337 3.72 6.46 7.29
N PRO A 338 2.50 6.86 7.69
CA PRO A 338 1.52 5.94 8.27
C PRO A 338 0.71 5.21 7.19
N HIS A 339 1.38 4.44 6.32
CA HIS A 339 0.76 3.63 5.26
C HIS A 339 -0.11 4.47 4.31
N ILE A 340 0.47 5.56 3.79
CA ILE A 340 -0.22 6.54 2.93
C ILE A 340 0.29 6.55 1.49
N GLY A 341 1.12 5.59 1.09
CA GLY A 341 1.74 5.60 -0.23
C GLY A 341 0.75 5.73 -1.39
N SER A 342 -0.46 5.20 -1.27
CA SER A 342 -1.52 5.35 -2.29
C SER A 342 -2.61 6.36 -1.92
N SER A 343 -2.50 7.07 -0.81
CA SER A 343 -3.58 7.86 -0.21
C SER A 343 -3.75 9.23 -0.86
N THR A 344 -4.09 9.24 -2.14
CA THR A 344 -4.44 10.45 -2.89
C THR A 344 -5.95 10.56 -3.09
N ARG A 345 -6.44 11.80 -3.28
CA ARG A 345 -7.85 12.06 -3.59
C ARG A 345 -8.32 11.26 -4.81
N ASP A 346 -7.49 11.19 -5.83
CA ASP A 346 -7.84 10.57 -7.10
C ASP A 346 -7.92 9.04 -6.97
N VAL A 347 -7.03 8.41 -6.18
CA VAL A 347 -7.11 6.98 -5.85
C VAL A 347 -8.36 6.71 -5.00
N PHE A 348 -8.61 7.53 -3.98
CA PHE A 348 -9.78 7.39 -3.13
C PHE A 348 -11.07 7.41 -3.95
N TYR A 349 -11.28 8.44 -4.78
CA TYR A 349 -12.47 8.55 -5.62
C TYR A 349 -12.61 7.39 -6.61
N GLN A 350 -11.55 7.06 -7.35
CA GLN A 350 -11.57 5.93 -8.29
C GLN A 350 -11.90 4.61 -7.59
N SER A 351 -11.43 4.42 -6.35
CA SER A 351 -11.72 3.20 -5.59
C SER A 351 -13.18 3.10 -5.17
N CYS A 352 -13.79 4.21 -4.76
CA CYS A 352 -15.20 4.27 -4.42
C CYS A 352 -16.09 4.09 -5.65
N GLU A 353 -15.77 4.73 -6.78
CA GLU A 353 -16.50 4.56 -8.05
C GLU A 353 -16.43 3.12 -8.54
N LEU A 354 -15.23 2.53 -8.58
CA LEU A 354 -15.07 1.15 -9.02
C LEU A 354 -15.83 0.16 -8.13
N ALA A 355 -15.84 0.38 -6.82
CA ALA A 355 -16.59 -0.45 -5.89
C ALA A 355 -18.10 -0.42 -6.21
N LEU A 356 -18.68 0.76 -6.44
CA LEU A 356 -20.09 0.90 -6.81
C LEU A 356 -20.38 0.33 -8.21
N ALA A 357 -19.50 0.55 -9.18
CA ALA A 357 -19.61 -0.04 -10.52
C ALA A 357 -19.64 -1.58 -10.46
N ASN A 358 -18.80 -2.18 -9.60
CA ASN A 358 -18.79 -3.62 -9.37
C ASN A 358 -20.06 -4.13 -8.69
N ILE A 359 -20.67 -3.36 -7.78
CA ILE A 359 -21.99 -3.69 -7.22
C ILE A 359 -23.04 -3.72 -8.34
N MET A 360 -23.09 -2.67 -9.18
CA MET A 360 -24.04 -2.59 -10.28
C MET A 360 -23.92 -3.79 -11.23
N ALA A 361 -22.69 -4.16 -11.59
CA ALA A 361 -22.41 -5.28 -12.48
C ALA A 361 -22.71 -6.63 -11.83
N ALA A 362 -22.31 -6.85 -10.58
CA ALA A 362 -22.45 -8.16 -9.91
C ALA A 362 -23.90 -8.52 -9.56
N THR A 363 -24.78 -7.53 -9.48
CA THR A 363 -26.18 -7.73 -9.13
C THR A 363 -27.08 -7.71 -10.37
N ASP A 364 -26.53 -7.57 -11.58
CA ASP A 364 -27.29 -7.44 -12.83
C ASP A 364 -27.71 -8.83 -13.35
N GLU A 365 -28.98 -8.97 -13.72
CA GLU A 365 -29.56 -10.28 -14.05
C GLU A 365 -29.10 -10.81 -15.42
N GLU A 366 -28.60 -9.95 -16.30
CA GLU A 366 -28.17 -10.31 -17.67
C GLU A 366 -26.68 -10.66 -17.82
N THR A 367 -25.88 -10.50 -16.76
CA THR A 367 -24.47 -10.93 -16.82
C THR A 367 -24.33 -12.39 -16.46
N GLU A 368 -24.21 -13.27 -17.47
CA GLU A 368 -23.66 -14.61 -17.29
C GLU A 368 -22.36 -14.46 -16.48
N THR A 369 -22.35 -15.07 -15.30
CA THR A 369 -21.16 -15.14 -14.45
C THR A 369 -20.11 -15.94 -15.22
N ASP A 370 -19.22 -15.24 -15.91
CA ASP A 370 -18.06 -15.85 -16.54
C ASP A 370 -17.31 -16.64 -15.44
N SER A 371 -17.25 -17.95 -15.64
CA SER A 371 -16.60 -18.94 -14.77
C SER A 371 -15.09 -18.71 -14.62
N LEU A 372 -14.54 -17.70 -15.30
CA LEU A 372 -13.14 -17.28 -15.26
C LEU A 372 -12.89 -15.95 -14.54
N SER A 373 -13.93 -15.25 -14.06
CA SER A 373 -13.74 -14.13 -13.14
C SER A 373 -13.41 -14.67 -11.75
N ARG A 374 -12.12 -14.94 -11.55
CA ARG A 374 -11.53 -15.55 -10.35
C ARG A 374 -12.21 -15.07 -9.07
N VAL A 375 -13.11 -15.91 -8.56
CA VAL A 375 -13.09 -16.28 -7.14
C VAL A 375 -11.63 -16.60 -6.86
N VAL A 376 -10.99 -15.84 -5.96
CA VAL A 376 -9.66 -16.25 -5.48
C VAL A 376 -9.77 -17.66 -4.94
#